data_AF-A0A5B8S3F8-F1
#
_entry.id   AF-A0A5B8S3F8-F1
#
_cell.length_a   1.000
_cell.length_b   1.000
_cell.length_c   1.000
_cell.angle_alpha   90.00
_cell.angle_beta   90.00
_cell.angle_gamma   90.00
#
_symmetry.space_group_name_H-M   'P 1'
#
loop_
_entity.id
_entity.type
_entity.pdbx_description
1 polymer ?
#
loop_
_entity_poly.entity_id
_entity_poly.type
_entity_poly.pdbx_seq_one_letter_code
_entity_poly.pdbx_strand_id
1 'polypeptide(L)' 'MSNKGRSGCGGFALGFLLGPIGLVIALVVQADHRAMEKSELEDGKMRKCPHCAEVIKAEAKKCRYCGSDVPPLA' A
#
# COMPACT_ATOMS: atom_id res chain seq x y z
N MET A 1 -36.02 12.55 34.42
CA MET A 1 -35.89 11.13 34.76
C MET A 1 -35.24 10.41 33.58
N SER A 2 -33.91 10.30 33.52
CA SER A 2 -33.24 9.53 32.44
C SER A 2 -31.80 9.22 32.79
N ASN A 3 -31.50 7.92 32.93
CA ASN A 3 -30.25 7.21 32.53
C ASN A 3 -29.96 6.00 33.45
N LYS A 4 -30.91 5.06 33.55
CA LYS A 4 -30.63 3.77 34.19
C LYS A 4 -29.88 2.86 33.21
N GLY A 5 -28.62 2.60 33.53
CA GLY A 5 -27.93 1.35 33.18
C GLY A 5 -27.39 1.21 31.76
N ARG A 6 -26.29 1.88 31.42
CA ARG A 6 -25.34 1.30 30.46
C ARG A 6 -24.44 0.33 31.23
N SER A 7 -24.98 -0.84 31.55
CA SER A 7 -24.30 -1.93 32.25
C SER A 7 -22.96 -2.22 31.58
N GLY A 8 -21.87 -2.36 32.35
CA GLY A 8 -20.50 -2.57 31.83
C GLY A 8 -20.34 -3.78 30.88
N CYS A 9 -21.31 -4.70 30.86
CA CYS A 9 -21.39 -5.81 29.90
C CYS A 9 -21.76 -5.39 28.46
N GLY A 10 -22.43 -4.24 28.29
CA GLY A 10 -22.82 -3.74 26.97
C GLY A 10 -21.64 -3.36 26.07
N GLY A 11 -20.54 -2.90 26.67
CA GLY A 11 -19.31 -2.59 25.93
C GLY A 11 -18.61 -3.83 25.37
N PHE A 12 -18.59 -4.94 26.12
CA PHE A 12 -18.02 -6.21 25.66
C PHE A 12 -18.86 -6.88 24.57
N ALA A 13 -20.19 -6.84 24.68
CA ALA A 13 -21.08 -7.35 23.64
C ALA A 13 -20.95 -6.57 22.32
N LEU A 14 -20.84 -5.24 22.40
CA LEU A 14 -20.57 -4.38 21.23
C LEU A 14 -19.20 -4.66 20.63
N GLY A 15 -18.17 -4.85 21.46
CA GLY A 15 -16.81 -5.18 21.02
C GLY A 15 -16.71 -6.56 20.36
N PHE A 16 -17.40 -7.58 20.86
CA PHE A 16 -17.35 -8.93 20.29
C PHE A 16 -18.14 -9.08 18.98
N LEU A 17 -19.14 -8.23 18.72
CA LEU A 17 -19.80 -8.18 17.41
C LEU A 17 -19.04 -7.32 16.40
N LEU A 18 -18.56 -6.14 16.80
CA LEU A 18 -17.84 -5.23 15.91
C LEU A 18 -16.38 -5.63 15.67
N GLY A 19 -15.79 -6.40 16.59
CA GLY A 19 -14.42 -6.92 16.52
C GLY A 19 -14.17 -7.86 15.33
N PRO A 20 -14.87 -8.99 15.19
CA PRO A 20 -14.65 -9.92 14.08
C PRO A 20 -15.00 -9.29 12.74
N ILE A 21 -16.04 -8.45 12.68
CA ILE A 21 -16.40 -7.71 11.46
C ILE A 21 -15.27 -6.75 11.07
N GLY A 22 -14.73 -6.00 12.04
CA GLY A 22 -13.57 -5.13 11.83
C GLY A 22 -12.32 -5.90 11.40
N LEU A 23 -12.08 -7.09 11.97
CA LEU A 23 -10.96 -7.96 11.62
C LEU A 23 -11.09 -8.49 10.18
N VAL A 24 -12.28 -8.94 9.78
CA VAL A 24 -12.54 -9.41 8.40
C VAL A 24 -12.34 -8.27 7.41
N ILE A 25 -12.87 -7.08 7.68
CA ILE A 25 -12.68 -5.90 6.82
C ILE A 25 -11.20 -5.52 6.72
N ALA A 26 -10.48 -5.52 7.85
CA ALA A 26 -9.04 -5.24 7.86
C ALA A 26 -8.26 -6.25 7.00
N LEU A 27 -8.56 -7.56 7.12
CA LEU A 27 -7.90 -8.59 6.31
C LEU A 27 -8.22 -8.48 4.82
N VAL A 28 -9.47 -8.13 4.46
CA VAL A 28 -9.87 -7.94 3.05
C VAL A 28 -9.19 -6.71 2.44
N VAL A 29 -9.17 -5.57 3.15
CA VAL A 29 -8.48 -4.35 2.69
C VAL A 29 -6.97 -4.58 2.57
N GLN A 30 -6.37 -5.31 3.51
CA GLN A 30 -4.94 -5.64 3.46
C GLN A 30 -4.59 -6.53 2.26
N ALA A 31 -5.48 -7.44 1.87
CA ALA A 31 -5.30 -8.28 0.68
C ALA A 31 -5.43 -7.48 -0.63
N ASP A 32 -6.37 -6.54 -0.70
CA ASP A 32 -6.60 -5.68 -1.86
C ASP A 32 -5.44 -4.69 -2.08
N HIS A 33 -4.96 -4.06 -0.99
CA HIS A 33 -3.83 -3.12 -1.04
C HIS A 33 -2.53 -3.79 -1.51
N ARG A 34 -2.33 -5.06 -1.16
CA ARG A 34 -1.15 -5.85 -1.57
C ARG A 34 -1.16 -6.22 -3.05
N ALA A 35 -2.34 -6.33 -3.67
CA ALA A 35 -2.50 -6.58 -5.10
C ALA A 35 -2.32 -5.29 -5.93
N MET A 36 -2.75 -4.15 -5.39
CA MET A 36 -2.52 -2.82 -6.00
C MET A 36 -1.04 -2.43 -6.01
N GLU A 37 -0.33 -2.56 -4.88
CA GLU A 37 1.09 -2.19 -4.79
C GLU A 37 2.00 -3.07 -5.66
N LYS A 38 1.62 -4.34 -5.88
CA LYS A 38 2.38 -5.24 -6.78
C LYS A 38 2.16 -4.92 -8.26
N SER A 39 1.06 -4.24 -8.61
CA SER A 39 0.75 -3.88 -9.99
C SER A 39 1.45 -2.59 -10.45
N GLU A 40 1.84 -1.71 -9.54
CA GLU A 40 2.66 -0.51 -9.87
C GLU A 40 4.16 -0.82 -10.05
N LEU A 41 4.68 -1.88 -9.42
CA LEU A 41 6.08 -2.28 -9.55
C LEU A 41 6.39 -3.07 -10.82
N GLU A 42 5.36 -3.62 -11.49
CA GLU A 42 5.49 -4.56 -12.61
C GLU A 42 4.89 -4.03 -13.92
N ASP A 43 4.86 -2.71 -14.09
CA ASP A 43 4.83 -2.12 -15.42
C ASP A 43 6.28 -1.78 -15.75
N GLY A 44 6.91 -2.43 -16.72
CA GLY A 44 8.34 -2.37 -17.04
C GLY A 44 8.88 -0.98 -17.46
N LYS A 45 8.24 0.10 -17.01
CA LYS A 45 8.53 1.51 -17.25
C LYS A 45 9.57 2.09 -16.31
N MET A 46 10.02 1.38 -15.28
CA MET A 46 11.05 1.86 -14.34
C MET A 46 12.22 0.88 -14.21
N ARG A 47 13.45 1.41 -14.19
CA ARG A 47 14.71 0.66 -14.08
C ARG A 47 15.72 1.42 -13.23
N LYS A 48 16.75 0.74 -12.73
CA LYS A 48 17.88 1.42 -12.06
C LYS A 48 18.90 1.92 -13.07
N CYS A 49 19.43 3.12 -12.83
CA CYS A 49 20.54 3.69 -13.57
C CYS A 49 21.83 2.90 -13.31
N PRO A 50 22.59 2.44 -14.32
CA PRO A 50 23.84 1.71 -14.13
C PRO A 50 24.98 2.56 -13.55
N HIS A 51 24.86 3.89 -13.59
CA HIS A 51 25.91 4.81 -13.13
C HIS A 51 25.74 5.25 -11.68
N CYS A 52 24.50 5.51 -11.26
CA CYS A 52 24.19 6.05 -9.92
C CYS A 52 23.20 5.21 -9.11
N ALA A 53 22.76 4.07 -9.63
CA ALA A 53 21.79 3.14 -9.02
C ALA A 53 20.39 3.71 -8.72
N GLU A 54 20.14 4.97 -9.08
CA GLU A 54 18.86 5.65 -8.87
C GLU A 54 17.76 5.10 -9.81
N VAL A 55 16.51 5.14 -9.36
CA VAL A 55 15.36 4.66 -10.16
C VAL A 55 14.99 5.71 -11.21
N ILE A 56 15.03 5.31 -12.48
CA ILE A 56 14.72 6.11 -13.66
C ILE A 56 13.73 5.39 -14.56
N LYS A 57 13.09 6.11 -15.51
CA LYS A 57 12.22 5.46 -16.50
C LYS A 57 13.02 4.48 -17.36
N ALA A 58 12.45 3.34 -17.73
CA ALA A 58 13.05 2.35 -18.62
C ALA A 58 13.39 2.94 -20.00
N GLU A 59 12.55 3.87 -20.45
CA GLU A 59 12.70 4.64 -21.70
C GLU A 59 13.65 5.85 -21.56
N ALA A 60 14.20 6.12 -20.37
CA ALA A 60 15.10 7.25 -20.19
C ALA A 60 16.40 7.01 -20.97
N LYS A 61 16.75 7.96 -21.85
CA LYS A 61 18.06 8.02 -22.53
C LYS A 61 19.13 8.73 -21.70
N LYS A 62 18.70 9.57 -20.76
CA LYS A 62 19.59 10.32 -19.87
C LYS A 62 19.05 10.30 -18.44
N CYS A 63 19.93 10.03 -17.49
CA CYS A 63 19.56 10.03 -16.08
C CYS A 63 19.35 11.48 -15.59
N ARG A 64 18.20 11.77 -14.97
CA ARG A 64 17.91 13.09 -14.36
C ARG A 64 18.81 13.40 -13.16
N TYR A 65 19.34 12.38 -12.50
CA TYR A 65 20.06 12.51 -11.23
C TYR A 65 21.56 12.71 -11.46
N CYS A 66 22.20 11.82 -12.21
CA CYS A 66 23.64 11.93 -12.49
C CYS A 66 23.97 12.57 -13.84
N GLY A 67 22.97 12.77 -14.71
CA GLY A 67 23.19 13.35 -16.05
C GLY A 67 23.89 12.42 -17.05
N SER A 68 24.24 11.19 -16.65
CA SER A 68 24.86 10.20 -17.52
C SER A 68 23.88 9.67 -18.57
N ASP A 69 24.40 9.37 -19.76
CA ASP A 69 23.64 8.68 -20.80
C ASP A 69 23.40 7.23 -20.39
N VAL A 70 22.17 6.76 -20.59
CA VAL A 70 21.71 5.43 -20.20
C VAL A 70 21.03 4.78 -21.39
N PRO A 71 21.35 3.51 -21.72
CA PRO A 71 20.77 2.86 -22.87
C PRO A 71 19.26 2.63 -22.62
N PRO A 72 18.36 3.01 -23.56
CA PRO A 72 16.94 2.70 -23.42
C PRO A 72 16.74 1.18 -23.46
N LEU A 73 15.97 0.62 -22.53
CA LEU A 73 15.48 -0.75 -22.66
C LEU A 73 14.15 -0.67 -23.40
N ALA A 74 14.16 -1.15 -24.64
CA ALA A 74 12.97 -1.32 -25.47
C ALA A 74 12.12 -2.50 -24.96
#